data_AF-A0A2R6MBW9-F1
#
_entry.id   AF-A0A2R6MBW9-F1
#
_cell.length_a   1.000
_cell.length_b   1.000
_cell.length_c   1.000
_cell.angle_alpha   90.00
_cell.angle_beta   90.00
_cell.angle_gamma   90.00
#
_symmetry.space_group_name_H-M   'P 1'
#
loop_
_entity.id
_entity.type
_entity.pdbx_description
1 polymer ?
#
loop_
_entity_poly.entity_id
_entity_poly.type
_entity_poly.pdbx_seq_one_letter_code
_entity_poly.pdbx_strand_id
1 'polypeptide(L)'
;MTSRPRLIDLNRSLVPGLIALGLFAIMAVIFLTANDTGPFESAFETEGFPDASVIFGIGYALIGSAGAAGSKALYGATENFVVALLLLGVLLDAALDGALMLAKREEGGGR
;
A
#
# COMPACT_ATOMS: atom_id res chain seq x y z
N MET A 1 -39.69 11.40 23.03
CA MET A 1 -38.94 12.48 22.37
C MET A 1 -37.83 11.84 21.56
N THR A 2 -37.99 11.74 20.24
CA THR A 2 -36.96 11.20 19.36
C THR A 2 -36.28 12.37 18.67
N SER A 3 -34.99 12.56 18.96
CA SER A 3 -34.18 13.58 18.28
C SER A 3 -34.16 13.26 16.79
N ARG A 4 -34.51 14.24 15.95
CA ARG A 4 -34.45 14.10 14.48
C ARG A 4 -33.00 13.90 14.04
N PRO A 5 -32.72 13.04 13.04
CA PRO A 5 -31.38 12.89 12.50
C PRO A 5 -30.91 14.23 11.94
N ARG A 6 -29.80 14.74 12.48
CA ARG A 6 -29.11 15.92 11.98
C ARG A 6 -28.08 15.47 10.96
N LEU A 7 -28.09 16.10 9.79
CA LEU A 7 -27.06 15.89 8.77
C LEU A 7 -25.72 16.39 9.32
N ILE A 8 -24.64 15.65 9.06
CA ILE A 8 -23.29 16.03 9.46
C ILE A 8 -22.89 17.26 8.66
N ASP A 9 -22.45 18.31 9.34
CA ASP A 9 -21.99 19.53 8.70
C ASP A 9 -20.78 19.24 7.80
N LEU A 10 -20.84 19.69 6.55
CA LEU A 10 -19.79 19.49 5.57
C LEU A 10 -18.58 20.38 5.88
N ASN A 11 -17.81 20.01 6.91
CA ASN A 11 -16.71 20.79 7.45
C ASN A 11 -15.37 20.00 7.42
N ARG A 12 -14.30 20.59 7.95
CA ARG A 12 -12.95 20.00 7.95
C ARG A 12 -12.85 18.63 8.64
N SER A 13 -13.84 18.23 9.44
CA SER A 13 -13.93 16.90 10.04
C SER A 13 -14.18 15.77 9.03
N LEU A 14 -14.62 16.08 7.80
CA LEU A 14 -14.79 15.09 6.73
C LEU A 14 -13.51 14.82 5.94
N VAL A 15 -12.47 15.65 6.09
CA VAL A 15 -11.21 15.49 5.36
C VAL A 15 -10.59 14.10 5.57
N PRO A 16 -10.51 13.54 6.79
CA PRO A 16 -10.01 12.18 6.99
C PRO A 16 -10.87 11.11 6.29
N GLY A 17 -12.19 11.29 6.31
CA GLY A 17 -13.12 10.37 5.62
C GLY A 17 -12.94 10.42 4.09
N LEU A 18 -12.69 11.60 3.53
CA LEU A 18 -12.42 11.77 2.10
C LEU A 18 -11.09 11.12 1.70
N ILE A 19 -10.05 11.24 2.55
CA ILE A 19 -8.76 10.56 2.35
C ILE A 19 -8.94 9.04 2.36
N ALA A 20 -9.71 8.52 3.32
CA ALA A 20 -10.01 7.09 3.39
C ALA A 20 -10.77 6.59 2.15
N LEU A 21 -11.74 7.37 1.66
CA LEU A 21 -12.45 7.05 0.42
C LEU A 21 -11.52 7.07 -0.80
N GLY A 22 -10.60 8.04 -0.86
CA GLY A 22 -9.57 8.10 -1.89
C GLY A 22 -8.66 6.87 -1.89
N LEU A 23 -8.18 6.47 -0.71
CA LEU A 23 -7.37 5.25 -0.55
C LEU A 23 -8.14 4.00 -0.96
N PHE A 24 -9.42 3.92 -0.60
CA PHE A 24 -10.30 2.83 -1.01
C PHE A 24 -10.44 2.77 -2.54
N ALA A 25 -10.65 3.90 -3.21
CA ALA A 25 -10.76 3.95 -4.67
C ALA A 25 -9.46 3.49 -5.34
N ILE A 26 -8.29 3.89 -4.82
CA ILE A 26 -6.98 3.43 -5.32
C ILE A 26 -6.85 1.91 -5.17
N MET A 27 -7.20 1.37 -4.00
CA MET A 27 -7.16 -0.08 -3.76
C MET A 27 -8.12 -0.85 -4.68
N ALA A 28 -9.32 -0.32 -4.89
CA ALA A 28 -10.29 -0.90 -5.80
C ALA A 28 -9.76 -0.96 -7.24
N VAL A 29 -9.12 0.11 -7.73
CA VAL A 29 -8.48 0.13 -9.05
C VAL A 29 -7.41 -0.95 -9.14
N ILE A 30 -6.50 -1.01 -8.17
CA ILE A 30 -5.40 -2.01 -8.15
C ILE A 30 -5.94 -3.43 -8.23
N PHE A 31 -6.95 -3.77 -7.42
CA PHE A 31 -7.52 -5.12 -7.42
C PHE A 31 -8.27 -5.46 -8.71
N LEU A 32 -8.96 -4.48 -9.31
CA LEU A 32 -9.62 -4.68 -10.60
C LEU A 32 -8.62 -4.86 -11.74
N THR A 33 -7.43 -4.28 -11.64
CA THR A 33 -6.37 -4.42 -12.66
C THR A 33 -5.46 -5.64 -12.45
N ALA A 34 -5.42 -6.24 -11.26
CA ALA A 34 -4.37 -7.22 -10.90
C ALA A 34 -4.47 -8.61 -11.54
N ASN A 35 -5.63 -9.00 -12.09
CA ASN A 35 -5.90 -10.39 -12.51
C ASN A 35 -6.31 -10.52 -13.99
N ASP A 36 -5.97 -9.55 -14.84
CA ASP A 36 -6.40 -9.53 -16.26
C ASP A 36 -7.93 -9.69 -16.47
N THR A 37 -8.73 -9.47 -15.42
CA THR A 37 -10.19 -9.70 -15.41
C THR A 37 -11.00 -8.42 -15.30
N GLY A 38 -10.32 -7.26 -15.30
CA GLY A 38 -10.93 -5.95 -15.18
C GLY A 38 -11.28 -5.32 -16.54
N PRO A 39 -12.26 -4.42 -16.60
CA PRO A 39 -12.60 -3.67 -17.82
C PRO A 39 -11.49 -2.74 -18.32
N PHE A 40 -10.37 -2.64 -17.59
CA PHE A 40 -9.22 -1.77 -17.86
C PHE A 40 -7.96 -2.53 -18.29
N GLU A 41 -8.08 -3.81 -18.65
CA GLU A 41 -6.97 -4.65 -19.13
C GLU A 41 -6.18 -3.99 -20.28
N SER A 42 -6.85 -3.28 -21.19
CA SER A 42 -6.19 -2.57 -22.30
C SER A 42 -5.47 -1.28 -21.90
N ALA A 43 -5.71 -0.76 -20.69
CA ALA A 43 -5.10 0.46 -20.20
C ALA A 43 -3.83 0.20 -19.38
N PHE A 44 -3.59 -1.03 -18.94
CA PHE A 44 -2.47 -1.40 -18.09
C PHE A 44 -1.90 -2.74 -18.55
N GLU A 45 -0.64 -2.75 -19.03
CA GLU A 45 0.08 -3.98 -19.33
C GLU A 45 0.39 -4.72 -18.01
N THR A 46 -0.44 -5.71 -17.67
CA THR A 46 -0.18 -6.65 -16.58
C THR A 46 0.39 -7.95 -17.13
N GLU A 47 1.64 -7.92 -17.60
CA GLU A 47 2.39 -9.16 -17.80
C GLU A 47 2.67 -9.80 -16.43
N GLY A 48 1.87 -10.80 -16.06
CA GLY A 48 2.13 -11.64 -14.90
C GLY A 48 3.45 -12.41 -15.01
N PHE A 49 3.81 -13.15 -13.96
CA PHE A 49 5.03 -13.98 -13.93
C PHE A 49 4.66 -15.48 -14.10
N PRO A 50 4.44 -15.99 -15.33
CA PRO A 50 3.93 -17.34 -15.55
C PRO A 50 4.84 -18.46 -15.05
N ASP A 51 6.17 -18.26 -15.13
CA ASP A 51 7.19 -19.26 -14.75
C ASP A 51 8.17 -18.75 -13.67
N ALA A 52 7.84 -17.65 -12.99
CA ALA A 52 8.74 -17.00 -12.05
C ALA A 52 8.04 -16.66 -10.73
N SER A 53 8.59 -17.16 -9.62
CA SER A 53 8.09 -16.81 -8.29
C SER A 53 8.81 -15.57 -7.77
N VAL A 54 8.03 -14.50 -7.56
CA VAL A 54 8.52 -13.25 -6.95
C VAL A 54 9.10 -13.51 -5.55
N ILE A 55 8.50 -14.42 -4.78
CA ILE A 55 8.98 -14.79 -3.44
C ILE A 55 10.38 -15.41 -3.51
N PHE A 56 10.60 -16.33 -4.46
CA PHE A 56 11.94 -16.92 -4.67
C PHE A 56 12.95 -15.86 -5.11
N GLY A 57 12.57 -14.97 -6.02
CA GLY A 57 13.41 -13.85 -6.45
C GLY A 57 13.87 -12.97 -5.28
N ILE A 58 12.92 -12.59 -4.41
CA ILE A 58 13.20 -11.75 -3.23
C ILE A 58 14.15 -12.48 -2.28
N GLY A 59 13.89 -13.77 -2.00
CA GLY A 59 14.74 -14.58 -1.13
C GLY A 59 16.19 -14.64 -1.60
N TYR A 60 16.41 -14.89 -2.89
CA TYR A 60 17.75 -14.91 -3.49
C TYR A 60 18.43 -13.53 -3.49
N ALA A 61 17.67 -12.46 -3.72
CA ALA A 61 18.19 -11.09 -3.69
C ALA A 61 18.62 -10.65 -2.28
N LEU A 62 17.90 -11.04 -1.23
CA LEU A 62 18.24 -10.72 0.17
C LEU A 62 19.61 -11.27 0.61
N ILE A 63 20.02 -12.42 0.06
CA ILE A 63 21.31 -13.04 0.35
C ILE A 63 22.40 -12.69 -0.70
N GLY A 64 22.13 -11.71 -1.57
CA GLY A 64 23.08 -11.28 -2.60
C GLY A 64 23.30 -12.29 -3.73
N SER A 65 22.35 -13.20 -3.97
CA SER A 65 22.43 -14.24 -5.00
C SER A 65 21.25 -14.20 -5.98
N ALA A 66 20.76 -13.00 -6.32
CA ALA A 66 19.62 -12.80 -7.21
C ALA A 66 19.72 -13.60 -8.52
N GLY A 67 20.92 -13.74 -9.09
CA GLY A 67 21.17 -14.54 -10.30
C GLY A 67 20.84 -16.04 -10.19
N ALA A 68 20.77 -16.59 -8.97
CA ALA A 68 20.37 -17.97 -8.72
C ALA A 68 18.85 -18.19 -8.81
N ALA A 69 18.06 -17.11 -8.90
CA ALA A 69 16.61 -17.16 -9.10
C ALA A 69 16.20 -17.59 -10.53
N GLY A 70 17.18 -17.83 -11.41
CA GLY A 70 16.96 -18.41 -12.73
C GLY A 70 16.88 -17.36 -13.84
N SER A 71 15.73 -16.70 -14.01
CA SER A 71 15.47 -15.87 -15.19
C SER A 71 16.09 -14.47 -15.09
N LYS A 72 16.59 -13.95 -16.24
CA LYS A 72 17.18 -12.61 -16.34
C LYS A 72 16.19 -11.48 -16.06
N ALA A 73 14.93 -11.70 -16.41
CA ALA A 73 13.86 -10.78 -16.06
C ALA A 73 13.64 -10.70 -14.54
N LEU A 74 13.73 -11.84 -13.83
CA LEU A 74 13.49 -11.91 -12.40
C LEU A 74 14.64 -11.25 -11.61
N TYR A 75 15.91 -11.60 -11.86
CA TYR A 75 17.00 -11.04 -11.04
C TYR A 75 17.21 -9.53 -11.28
N GLY A 76 17.07 -9.05 -12.52
CA GLY A 76 17.29 -7.64 -12.85
C GLY A 76 16.25 -6.69 -12.24
N ALA A 77 15.00 -7.16 -12.10
CA ALA A 77 13.94 -6.40 -11.44
C ALA A 77 13.97 -6.55 -9.91
N THR A 78 14.33 -7.74 -9.40
CA THR A 78 14.17 -8.05 -7.98
C THR A 78 15.19 -7.34 -7.10
N GLU A 79 16.42 -7.10 -7.58
CA GLU A 79 17.44 -6.41 -6.78
C GLU A 79 17.04 -4.96 -6.48
N ASN A 80 16.61 -4.20 -7.50
CA ASN A 80 16.08 -2.85 -7.33
C ASN A 80 14.79 -2.84 -6.50
N PHE A 81 13.94 -3.86 -6.68
CA PHE A 81 12.72 -4.01 -5.90
C PHE A 81 12.99 -4.23 -4.42
N VAL A 82 14.01 -5.01 -4.04
CA VAL A 82 14.35 -5.25 -2.62
C VAL A 82 14.74 -3.94 -1.93
N VAL A 83 15.50 -3.06 -2.58
CA VAL A 83 15.82 -1.74 -2.04
C VAL A 83 14.54 -0.91 -1.82
N ALA A 84 13.67 -0.85 -2.84
CA ALA A 84 12.40 -0.14 -2.73
C ALA A 84 11.49 -0.72 -1.63
N LEU A 85 11.43 -2.04 -1.50
CA LEU A 85 10.67 -2.75 -0.49
C LEU A 85 11.17 -2.42 0.94
N LEU A 86 12.49 -2.42 1.14
CA LEU A 86 13.09 -2.05 2.42
C LEU A 86 12.81 -0.58 2.77
N LEU A 87 12.95 0.33 1.81
CA LEU A 87 12.60 1.74 2.00
C LEU A 87 11.12 1.92 2.35
N LEU A 88 10.23 1.17 1.69
CA LEU A 88 8.80 1.19 1.98
C LEU A 88 8.53 0.69 3.41
N GLY A 89 9.23 -0.35 3.85
CA GLY A 89 9.15 -0.85 5.23
C GLY A 89 9.52 0.21 6.26
N VAL A 90 10.66 0.89 6.07
CA VAL A 90 11.09 2.01 6.94
C VAL A 90 10.09 3.16 6.93
N LEU A 91 9.55 3.49 5.75
CA LEU A 91 8.55 4.56 5.62
C LEU A 91 7.25 4.21 6.35
N LEU A 92 6.78 2.97 6.22
CA LEU A 92 5.56 2.50 6.89
C LEU A 92 5.72 2.49 8.42
N ASP A 93 6.89 2.11 8.92
CA ASP A 93 7.22 2.16 10.35
C ASP A 93 7.13 3.60 10.90
N ALA A 94 7.80 4.54 10.23
CA ALA A 94 7.75 5.96 10.58
C ALA A 94 6.33 6.55 10.49
N ALA A 95 5.56 6.15 9.47
CA ALA A 95 4.17 6.58 9.32
C ALA A 95 3.27 6.05 10.44
N LEU A 96 3.46 4.79 10.84
CA LEU A 96 2.74 4.18 11.97
C LEU A 96 3.08 4.90 13.28
N ASP A 97 4.36 5.15 13.54
CA ASP A 97 4.81 5.91 14.71
C ASP A 97 4.23 7.33 14.72
N GLY A 98 4.24 8.02 13.58
CA GLY A 98 3.64 9.33 13.42
C GLY A 98 2.12 9.31 13.68
N ALA A 99 1.43 8.30 13.16
CA ALA A 99 0.00 8.12 13.39
C ALA A 99 -0.31 7.87 14.88
N LEU A 100 0.50 7.04 15.56
CA LEU A 100 0.36 6.77 16.99
C LEU A 100 0.66 8.00 17.84
N MET A 101 1.70 8.76 17.50
CA MET A 101 2.03 10.03 18.16
C MET A 101 0.88 11.03 18.04
N LEU A 102 0.29 11.17 16.84
CA LEU A 102 -0.84 12.08 16.59
C LEU A 102 -2.16 11.58 17.23
N ALA A 103 -2.35 10.27 17.35
CA ALA A 103 -3.53 9.68 17.95
C ALA A 103 -3.54 9.79 19.47
N LYS A 104 -2.36 9.80 20.11
CA LYS A 104 -2.25 10.04 21.56
C LYS A 104 -2.75 11.44 21.91
N ARG A 105 -3.84 11.51 22.66
CA ARG A 105 -4.25 12.73 23.36
C ARG A 105 -3.52 12.76 24.71
N GLU A 106 -2.90 13.89 25.03
CA GLU A 106 -2.35 14.09 26.36
C GLU A 106 -3.49 14.14 27.39
N GLU A 107 -3.61 13.14 28.26
CA GLU A 107 -4.54 13.14 29.40
C GLU A 107 -4.02 14.00 30.58
N GLY A 108 -3.02 14.87 30.35
CA GLY A 108 -2.26 15.57 31.38
C GLY A 108 -2.58 17.06 31.58
N GLY A 109 -3.73 17.55 31.10
CA GLY A 109 -4.19 18.93 31.30
C GLY A 109 -4.84 19.16 32.67
N GLY A 110 -4.17 18.77 33.74
CA GLY A 110 -4.60 19.04 35.12
C GLY A 110 -4.01 20.34 35.63
N ARG A 111 -4.70 21.46 35.36
CA ARG A 111 -4.86 22.63 36.24
C ARG A 111 -5.81 23.65 35.60
#